data_AF-A0A969M583-F1
#
_entry.id   AF-A0A969M583-F1
#
_cell.length_a   1.000
_cell.length_b   1.000
_cell.length_c   1.000
_cell.angle_alpha   90.00
_cell.angle_beta   90.00
_cell.angle_gamma   90.00
#
_symmetry.space_group_name_H-M   'P 1'
#
loop_
_entity.id
_entity.type
_entity.pdbx_description
1 polymer ?
#
loop_
_entity_poly.entity_id
_entity_poly.type
_entity_poly.pdbx_seq_one_letter_code
_entity_poly.pdbx_strand_id
1 'polypeptide(L)' 'MTVLDVQDIAKSFTLHLRGGLTLPVVAGVSFPVAAGECVALGG' A
#
# COMPACT_ATOMS: atom_id res chain seq x y z
N MET A 1 7.80 -16.46 -12.28
CA MET A 1 8.77 -15.35 -12.14
C MET A 1 8.03 -14.16 -11.58
N THR A 2 8.35 -13.75 -10.36
CA THR A 2 7.75 -12.58 -9.70
C THR A 2 8.36 -11.31 -10.28
N VAL A 3 7.53 -10.35 -10.68
CA VAL A 3 7.98 -9.06 -11.23
C VAL A 3 7.90 -7.94 -10.19
N LEU A 4 6.95 -8.05 -9.26
CA LEU A 4 6.80 -7.15 -8.12
C LEU A 4 6.53 -8.00 -6.90
N ASP A 5 7.28 -7.76 -5.83
CA ASP A 5 7.06 -8.39 -4.53
C ASP A 5 6.84 -7.29 -3.50
N VAL A 6 5.61 -7.20 -2.98
CA VAL A 6 5.20 -6.21 -2.00
C VAL A 6 5.21 -6.88 -0.64
N GLN A 7 5.94 -6.32 0.33
CA GLN A 7 6.09 -6.87 1.67
C GLN A 7 5.86 -5.78 2.72
N ASP A 8 4.91 -6.04 3.61
CA ASP A 8 4.55 -5.25 4.80
C ASP A 8 4.43 -3.74 4.55
N ILE A 9 3.90 -3.36 3.38
CA ILE A 9 3.78 -1.94 3.03
C ILE A 9 2.70 -1.28 3.90
N ALA A 10 3.04 -0.09 4.41
CA ALA A 10 2.15 0.79 5.12
C ALA A 10 2.21 2.21 4.53
N LYS A 11 1.08 2.91 4.57
CA LYS A 11 0.98 4.31 4.18
C LYS A 11 0.15 5.08 5.20
N SER A 12 0.67 6.23 5.59
CA SER A 12 -0.04 7.22 6.41
C SER A 12 -0.02 8.60 5.75
N PHE A 13 -0.99 9.43 6.12
CA PHE A 13 -1.03 10.86 5.86
C PHE A 13 -0.84 11.67 7.13
N THR A 14 -0.21 12.83 7.00
CA THR A 14 -0.20 13.87 8.04
C THR A 14 -1.28 14.89 7.72
N LEU A 15 -2.23 15.06 8.65
CA LEU A 15 -3.36 15.98 8.49
C LEU A 15 -2.99 17.36 9.05
N HIS A 16 -2.34 18.17 8.21
CA HIS A 16 -1.82 19.48 8.62
C HIS A 16 -2.86 20.42 9.24
N LEU A 17 -4.10 20.40 8.74
CA LEU A 17 -5.20 21.25 9.24
C LEU A 17 -5.89 20.68 10.50
N ARG A 18 -5.47 19.51 10.96
CA ARG A 18 -5.99 18.83 12.17
C ARG A 18 -4.87 18.60 13.17
N GLY A 19 -4.07 19.64 13.41
CA GLY A 19 -2.97 19.59 14.38
C GLY A 19 -1.87 18.60 14.00
N GLY A 20 -1.71 18.26 12.71
CA GLY A 20 -0.69 17.31 12.27
C GLY A 20 -1.00 15.84 12.59
N LEU A 21 -2.26 15.49 12.85
CA LEU A 21 -2.67 14.11 13.14
C LEU A 21 -2.19 13.14 12.04
N THR A 22 -1.61 12.01 12.44
CA THR A 22 -1.28 10.91 11.52
C THR A 22 -2.49 10.02 11.30
N LEU A 23 -2.88 9.85 10.04
CA LEU A 23 -3.95 8.93 9.63
C LEU A 23 -3.33 7.75 8.86
N PRO A 24 -3.30 6.53 9.43
CA PRO A 24 -2.93 5.34 8.68
C PRO A 24 -4.02 5.01 7.67
N VAL A 25 -3.63 4.81 6.41
CA VAL A 25 -4.57 4.49 5.31
C VAL A 25 -4.31 3.13 4.67
N VAL A 26 -3.09 2.60 4.80
CA VAL A 26 -2.75 1.23 4.42
C VAL A 26 -1.81 0.68 5.49
N ALA A 27 -1.98 -0.56 5.89
CA ALA A 27 -1.11 -1.23 6.86
C ALA A 27 -0.94 -2.71 6.53
N GLY A 28 0.30 -3.20 6.56
CA GLY A 28 0.63 -4.63 6.50
C GLY A 28 0.20 -5.31 5.19
N VAL A 29 0.31 -4.61 4.06
CA VAL A 29 -0.05 -5.19 2.76
C VAL A 29 1.15 -5.96 2.19
N SER A 30 0.93 -7.25 1.90
CA SER A 30 1.93 -8.14 1.32
C SER A 30 1.31 -8.99 0.22
N PHE A 31 1.86 -8.93 -1.00
CA PHE A 31 1.48 -9.79 -2.12
C PHE A 31 2.51 -9.74 -3.25
N PRO A 32 2.73 -10.85 -3.97
CA PRO A 32 3.51 -10.86 -5.20
C PRO A 32 2.63 -10.56 -6.43
N VAL A 33 3.26 -10.11 -7.51
CA VAL A 33 2.68 -10.07 -8.86
C VAL A 33 3.61 -10.84 -9.80
N ALA A 34 3.06 -11.78 -10.54
CA ALA A 34 3.81 -12.56 -11.53
C ALA A 34 4.01 -11.80 -12.85
N ALA A 35 5.06 -12.14 -13.58
CA ALA A 35 5.28 -11.60 -14.91
C ALA A 35 4.10 -11.93 -15.85
N GLY A 36 3.52 -10.91 -16.49
CA GLY A 36 2.37 -11.05 -17.40
C GLY A 36 1.01 -11.06 -16.70
N GLU A 37 0.97 -10.98 -15.36
CA GLU A 37 -0.27 -10.92 -14.59
C GLU A 37 -0.88 -9.51 -14.66
N CYS A 38 -2.20 -9.43 -14.92
CA CYS A 38 -2.96 -8.19 -14.85
C CYS A 38 -3.76 -8.17 -13.55
N VAL A 39 -3.35 -7.32 -12.61
CA VAL A 39 -3.96 -7.20 -11.28
C VAL A 39 -4.73 -5.89 -11.17
N ALA A 40 -5.97 -5.97 -10.68
CA ALA A 40 -6.75 -4.79 -10.30
C ALA A 40 -6.85 -4.71 -8.77
N LEU A 41 -6.46 -3.57 -8.20
CA LEU A 41 -6.68 -3.26 -6.79
C LEU A 41 -7.96 -2.41 -6.69
N GLY A 42 -8.99 -2.97 -6.05
CA GLY A 42 -10.26 -2.28 -5.84
C GLY A 42 -10.40 -1.75 -4.40
N GLY A 43 -11.07 -0.61 -4.26
CA GLY A 43 -11.30 0.08 -2.99
C GLY A 43 -11.63 1.55 -3.19
#